data_AF-A0A399P0S1-F1
#
_entry.id   AF-A0A399P0S1-F1
#
_cell.length_a   1.000
_cell.length_b   1.000
_cell.length_c   1.000
_cell.angle_alpha   90.00
_cell.angle_beta   90.00
_cell.angle_gamma   90.00
#
_symmetry.space_group_name_H-M   'P 1'
#
loop_
_entity.id
_entity.type
_entity.pdbx_description
1 polymer ?
#
loop_
_entity_poly.entity_id
_entity_poly.type
_entity_poly.pdbx_seq_one_letter_code
_entity_poly.pdbx_strand_id
1 'polypeptide(L)' 'VAKQRIGARAATASEARLLDLPRGGAVLTMSRTAFDSSGRAVEYGQHCYRPDLYSFEITLVDR' A
#
# COMPACT_ATOMS: atom_id res chain seq x y z
N VAL A 1 -16.70 -1.16 -4.74
CA VAL A 1 -16.15 -1.26 -3.36
C VAL A 1 -14.70 -1.70 -3.44
N ALA A 2 -13.85 -1.46 -2.43
CA ALA A 2 -12.48 -1.96 -2.41
C ALA A 2 -12.13 -2.56 -1.06
N LYS A 3 -11.32 -3.61 -1.07
CA LYS A 3 -10.71 -4.21 0.14
C LYS A 3 -9.23 -3.90 0.11
N GLN A 4 -8.69 -3.42 1.23
CA GLN A 4 -7.28 -3.08 1.33
C GLN A 4 -6.68 -3.59 2.63
N ARG A 5 -5.40 -4.00 2.57
CA ARG A 5 -4.59 -4.36 3.71
C ARG A 5 -3.34 -3.48 3.70
N ILE A 6 -3.17 -2.72 4.78
CA ILE A 6 -2.00 -1.86 4.99
C ILE A 6 -1.02 -2.58 5.92
N GLY A 7 0.28 -2.43 5.69
CA GLY A 7 1.33 -3.00 6.51
C GLY A 7 2.65 -2.26 6.35
N ALA A 8 3.72 -2.86 6.88
CA ALA A 8 5.08 -2.37 6.73
C ALA A 8 6.05 -3.55 6.62
N ARG A 9 7.17 -3.35 5.94
CA ARG A 9 8.30 -4.30 5.87
C ARG A 9 9.57 -3.58 5.45
N ALA A 10 10.70 -4.30 5.50
CA ALA A 10 11.93 -3.86 4.84
C ALA A 10 11.75 -3.82 3.31
N ALA A 11 12.30 -2.79 2.68
CA ALA A 11 12.39 -2.67 1.24
C ALA A 11 13.29 -3.78 0.67
N THR A 12 12.90 -4.35 -0.45
CA THR A 12 13.79 -5.17 -1.27
C THR A 12 14.93 -4.30 -1.83
N ALA A 13 16.01 -4.93 -2.31
CA ALA A 13 17.12 -4.18 -2.92
C ALA A 13 16.68 -3.32 -4.12
N SER A 14 15.71 -3.79 -4.91
CA SER A 14 15.20 -3.03 -6.05
C SER A 14 14.32 -1.86 -5.63
N GLU A 15 13.42 -2.06 -4.67
CA GLU A 15 12.58 -0.98 -4.12
C GLU A 15 13.43 0.08 -3.44
N ALA A 16 14.44 -0.32 -2.66
CA ALA A 16 15.33 0.62 -1.99
C ALA A 16 16.06 1.52 -3.00
N ARG A 17 16.49 0.98 -4.15
CA ARG A 17 17.10 1.79 -5.21
C ARG A 17 16.10 2.71 -5.90
N LEU A 18 14.92 2.21 -6.26
CA LEU A 18 13.91 3.00 -6.97
C LEU A 18 13.33 4.13 -6.11
N LEU A 19 13.22 3.89 -4.80
CA LEU A 19 12.68 4.84 -3.84
C LEU A 19 13.76 5.68 -3.15
N ASP A 20 15.03 5.52 -3.51
CA ASP A 20 16.15 6.22 -2.86
C ASP A 20 16.12 6.07 -1.32
N LEU A 21 16.02 4.82 -0.88
CA LEU A 21 16.05 4.42 0.53
C LEU A 21 17.34 3.66 0.83
N PRO A 22 17.81 3.69 2.09
CA PRO A 22 18.85 2.77 2.54
C PRO A 22 18.47 1.31 2.26
N ARG A 23 19.45 0.45 2.03
CA ARG A 23 19.21 -0.99 1.82
C ARG A 23 18.45 -1.57 3.01
N GLY A 24 17.28 -2.16 2.77
CA GLY A 24 16.42 -2.71 3.81
C GLY A 24 15.68 -1.65 4.64
N GLY A 25 15.69 -0.38 4.22
CA GLY A 25 14.90 0.69 4.83
C GLY A 25 13.41 0.36 4.88
N ALA A 26 12.69 0.95 5.82
CA ALA A 26 11.27 0.67 6.00
C ALA A 26 10.44 1.21 4.83
N VAL A 27 9.46 0.43 4.38
CA VAL A 27 8.41 0.87 3.46
C VAL A 27 7.03 0.57 4.05
N LEU A 28 6.09 1.46 3.80
CA LEU A 28 4.67 1.18 4.00
C LEU A 28 4.17 0.36 2.82
N THR A 29 3.37 -0.67 3.05
CA THR A 29 2.80 -1.52 2.00
C THR A 29 1.29 -1.47 1.99
N MET A 30 0.71 -1.62 0.80
CA MET A 30 -0.72 -1.77 0.62
C MET A 30 -1.00 -2.83 -0.43
N SER A 31 -1.82 -3.83 -0.09
CA SER A 31 -2.50 -4.63 -1.10
C SER A 31 -3.96 -4.19 -1.21
N ARG A 32 -4.45 -3.99 -2.43
CA ARG A 32 -5.81 -3.52 -2.70
C ARG A 32 -6.46 -4.36 -3.77
N THR A 33 -7.70 -4.75 -3.55
CA THR A 33 -8.57 -5.31 -4.59
C THR A 33 -9.78 -4.40 -4.77
N ALA A 34 -9.98 -3.89 -5.98
CA ALA A 34 -11.16 -3.11 -6.33
C ALA A 34 -12.20 -4.01 -7.03
N PHE A 35 -13.47 -3.74 -6.74
CA PHE A 35 -14.62 -4.49 -7.28
C PHE A 35 -15.61 -3.54 -7.94
N ASP A 36 -16.17 -3.97 -9.08
CA ASP A 36 -17.26 -3.27 -9.76
C ASP A 36 -18.60 -3.40 -9.01
N SER A 37 -19.67 -2.87 -9.59
CA SER A 37 -21.02 -2.92 -9.03
C SER A 37 -21.64 -4.32 -8.99
N SER A 38 -21.12 -5.27 -9.78
CA SER A 38 -21.53 -6.67 -9.76
C SER A 38 -20.78 -7.50 -8.70
N GLY A 39 -19.79 -6.90 -8.03
CA GLY A 39 -18.95 -7.56 -7.04
C GLY A 39 -17.78 -8.33 -7.65
N ARG A 40 -17.53 -8.19 -8.96
CA ARG A 40 -16.38 -8.82 -9.63
C ARG A 40 -15.12 -7.98 -9.40
N ALA A 41 -14.01 -8.66 -9.12
CA ALA A 41 -12.71 -7.99 -8.98
C ALA A 41 -12.27 -7.43 -10.33
N VAL A 42 -11.93 -6.14 -10.35
CA VAL A 42 -11.48 -5.43 -11.56
C VAL A 42 -10.01 -5.04 -11.50
N GLU A 43 -9.42 -4.96 -10.31
CA GLU A 43 -8.03 -4.57 -10.11
C GLU A 43 -7.46 -5.24 -8.85
N TYR A 44 -6.20 -5.64 -8.93
CA TYR A 44 -5.40 -6.04 -7.78
C TYR A 44 -4.04 -5.35 -7.83
N GLY A 45 -3.72 -4.63 -6.77
CA GLY A 45 -2.54 -3.77 -6.66
C GLY A 45 -1.73 -4.12 -5.43
N GLN A 46 -0.41 -4.13 -5.58
CA GLN A 46 0.55 -4.24 -4.49
C GLN A 46 1.51 -3.07 -4.56
N HIS A 47 1.38 -2.15 -3.62
CA HIS A 47 2.13 -0.91 -3.60
C HIS A 47 3.08 -0.88 -2.41
N CYS A 48 4.18 -0.14 -2.56
CA CYS A 48 5.04 0.25 -1.46
C CYS A 48 5.34 1.75 -1.54
N TYR A 49 5.44 2.39 -0.39
CA TYR A 49 5.63 3.83 -0.26
C TYR A 49 6.74 4.13 0.73
N ARG A 50 7.41 5.25 0.50
CA ARG A 50 8.35 5.86 1.44
C ARG A 50 7.60 6.40 2.66
N PRO A 51 7.89 5.94 3.89
CA PRO A 51 7.15 6.34 5.09
C PRO A 51 7.39 7.81 5.48
N ASP A 52 8.49 8.41 5.03
CA ASP A 52 8.83 9.81 5.24
C ASP A 52 8.13 10.77 4.27
N LEU A 53 7.59 10.27 3.16
CA LEU A 53 6.90 11.08 2.14
C LEU A 53 5.41 10.79 2.01
N TYR A 54 4.90 9.74 2.65
CA TYR A 54 3.51 9.31 2.49
C TYR A 54 2.98 8.65 3.76
N SER A 55 1.74 8.98 4.12
CA SER A 55 0.99 8.41 5.23
C SER A 55 -0.38 7.91 4.77
N PHE A 56 -0.95 6.95 5.50
CA PHE A 56 -2.35 6.57 5.34
C PHE A 56 -3.18 7.27 6.40
N GLU A 57 -4.19 8.03 5.97
CA GLU A 57 -5.18 8.65 6.86
C GLU A 57 -6.55 8.02 6.61
N ILE A 58 -7.21 7.59 7.67
CA ILE A 58 -8.52 6.95 7.62
C ILE A 58 -9.41 7.64 8.66
N THR A 59 -10.56 8.16 8.20
CA THR A 59 -11.61 8.64 9.10
C THR A 59 -12.65 7.55 9.26
N LEU A 60 -12.91 7.16 10.51
CA LEU A 60 -13.99 6.24 10.88
C LEU A 60 -15.18 7.07 11.36
N VAL A 61 -16.35 6.82 10.80
CA VAL A 61 -17.62 7.39 11.27
C VAL A 61 -18.48 6.25 11.79
N ASP A 62 -19.02 6.43 12.99
CA ASP A 62 -20.02 5.52 13.54
C ASP A 62 -21.34 5.70 12.77
N ARG A 63 -22.13 4.63 12.67
CA ARG A 63 -23.39 4.64 11.93
C ARG A 63 -24.60 4.62 12.85
#